data_AF-T1AJK0-F1
#
_entry.id   AF-T1AJK0-F1
#
_cell.length_a   1.000
_cell.length_b   1.000
_cell.length_c   1.000
_cell.angle_alpha   90.00
_cell.angle_beta   90.00
_cell.angle_gamma   90.00
#
_symmetry.space_group_name_H-M   'P 1'
#
loop_
_entity.id
_entity.type
_entity.pdbx_description
1 polymer ?
#
loop_
_entity_poly.entity_id
_entity_poly.type
_entity_poly.pdbx_seq_one_letter_code
_entity_poly.pdbx_strand_id
1 'polypeptide(L)'
;MLNDLLAEFRPLFDRRQFRQFSRYIASSWASPTRSVAHLNGVFVEHTNQSNPNRFLRNIPVLDIFRKSVDLINRYSSDPVLVLDDTILPRSGKHIEGAGWVFDHTEGRSVYGMQYATAIISGNEWIFPLNLDLKT
;
A
#
# COMPACT_ATOMS: atom_id res chain seq x y z
N MET A 1 8.40 12.22 -14.18
CA MET A 1 8.77 11.27 -13.11
C MET A 1 7.58 10.41 -12.66
N LEU A 2 6.60 10.93 -11.89
CA LEU A 2 5.47 10.11 -11.42
C LEU A 2 4.59 9.59 -12.56
N ASN A 3 4.27 10.42 -13.55
CA ASN A 3 3.45 10.01 -14.70
C ASN A 3 4.11 8.91 -15.54
N ASP A 4 5.44 8.99 -15.70
CA ASP A 4 6.22 7.99 -16.45
C ASP A 4 6.22 6.65 -15.71
N LEU A 5 6.41 6.68 -14.38
CA LEU A 5 6.30 5.49 -13.54
C LEU A 5 4.88 4.91 -13.56
N LEU A 6 3.83 5.74 -13.51
CA LEU A 6 2.46 5.26 -13.62
C LEU A 6 2.20 4.60 -14.98
N ALA A 7 2.78 5.12 -16.06
CA ALA A 7 2.62 4.56 -17.40
C ALA A 7 3.16 3.12 -17.52
N GLU A 8 4.17 2.73 -16.73
CA GLU A 8 4.65 1.35 -16.65
C GLU A 8 3.57 0.35 -16.20
N PHE A 9 2.59 0.80 -15.42
CA PHE A 9 1.47 -0.02 -14.94
C PHE A 9 0.26 0.00 -15.89
N ARG A 10 0.24 0.85 -16.92
CA ARG A 10 -0.88 0.98 -17.87
C ARG A 10 -1.37 -0.35 -18.47
N PRO A 11 -0.51 -1.32 -18.81
CA PRO A 11 -0.95 -2.59 -19.37
C PRO A 11 -1.80 -3.46 -18.44
N LEU A 12 -1.74 -3.23 -17.12
CA LEU A 12 -2.47 -4.03 -16.12
C LEU A 12 -3.96 -3.67 -15.99
N PHE A 13 -4.41 -2.63 -16.69
CA PHE A 13 -5.70 -2.01 -16.45
C PHE A 13 -6.42 -1.64 -17.75
N ASP A 14 -7.75 -1.62 -17.71
CA ASP A 14 -8.51 -0.87 -18.72
C ASP A 14 -8.36 0.66 -18.53
N ARG A 15 -8.87 1.47 -19.47
CA ARG A 15 -8.75 2.94 -19.41
C ARG A 15 -9.35 3.55 -18.13
N ARG A 16 -10.49 3.02 -17.66
CA ARG A 16 -11.19 3.55 -16.48
C ARG A 16 -10.49 3.13 -15.20
N GLN A 17 -10.07 1.87 -15.10
CA GLN A 17 -9.30 1.33 -13.99
C GLN A 17 -7.96 2.03 -13.87
N PHE A 18 -7.25 2.24 -14.97
CA PHE A 18 -5.96 2.95 -14.95
C PHE A 18 -6.12 4.38 -14.42
N ARG A 19 -7.17 5.09 -14.84
CA ARG A 19 -7.48 6.41 -14.30
C ARG A 19 -7.73 6.37 -12.79
N GLN A 20 -8.42 5.35 -12.27
CA GLN A 20 -8.64 5.20 -10.84
C GLN A 20 -7.34 4.85 -10.10
N PHE A 21 -6.49 4.01 -10.67
CA PHE A 21 -5.16 3.70 -10.16
C PHE A 21 -4.29 4.97 -10.05
N SER A 22 -4.16 5.73 -11.14
CA SER A 22 -3.41 6.99 -11.14
C SER A 22 -3.94 7.99 -10.10
N ARG A 23 -5.28 8.12 -10.00
CA ARG A 23 -5.90 8.98 -8.99
C ARG A 23 -5.57 8.50 -7.57
N TYR A 24 -5.68 7.21 -7.31
CA TYR A 24 -5.37 6.63 -6.00
C TYR A 24 -3.92 6.91 -5.59
N ILE A 25 -2.94 6.64 -6.46
CA ILE A 25 -1.53 6.91 -6.18
C ILE A 25 -1.27 8.40 -5.97
N ALA A 26 -1.76 9.26 -6.86
CA ALA A 26 -1.56 10.70 -6.76
C ALA A 26 -2.19 11.30 -5.49
N SER A 27 -3.42 10.89 -5.14
CA SER A 27 -4.06 11.33 -3.90
C SER A 27 -3.39 10.81 -2.64
N SER A 28 -2.85 9.57 -2.67
CA SER A 28 -2.12 8.98 -1.55
C SER A 28 -0.82 9.73 -1.26
N TRP A 29 -0.19 10.28 -2.31
CA TRP A 29 0.97 11.17 -2.18
C TRP A 29 0.59 12.56 -1.65
N ALA A 30 -0.52 13.12 -2.14
CA ALA A 30 -0.92 14.49 -1.83
C ALA A 30 -1.65 14.66 -0.49
N SER A 31 -2.24 13.59 0.06
CA SER A 31 -3.07 13.70 1.24
C SER A 31 -2.36 13.35 2.55
N PRO A 32 -2.54 14.15 3.62
CA PRO A 32 -2.07 13.81 4.95
C PRO A 32 -2.88 12.69 5.60
N THR A 33 -4.06 12.35 5.07
CA THR A 33 -4.91 11.27 5.59
C THR A 33 -5.18 10.21 4.52
N ARG A 34 -5.29 8.95 4.93
CA ARG A 34 -5.44 7.83 3.98
C ARG A 34 -6.88 7.32 3.85
N SER A 35 -7.88 8.08 4.30
CA SER A 35 -9.28 7.65 4.18
C SER A 35 -9.77 7.78 2.73
N VAL A 36 -10.54 6.79 2.25
CA VAL A 36 -11.02 6.79 0.85
C VAL A 36 -11.86 8.04 0.54
N ALA A 37 -12.68 8.50 1.49
CA ALA A 37 -13.48 9.71 1.32
C ALA A 37 -12.59 10.94 1.11
N HIS A 38 -11.54 11.08 1.91
CA HIS A 38 -10.62 12.20 1.82
C HIS A 38 -9.75 12.14 0.56
N LEU A 39 -9.25 10.95 0.19
CA LEU A 39 -8.52 10.75 -1.08
C LEU A 39 -9.38 11.13 -2.29
N ASN A 40 -10.68 10.79 -2.27
CA ASN A 40 -11.62 11.18 -3.32
C ASN A 40 -11.89 12.69 -3.34
N GLY A 41 -11.79 13.35 -2.19
CA GLY A 41 -11.96 14.80 -2.03
C GLY A 41 -10.80 15.64 -2.56
N VAL A 42 -9.62 15.05 -2.80
CA VAL A 42 -8.45 15.76 -3.36
C VAL A 42 -8.70 16.24 -4.79
N PHE A 43 -9.58 15.57 -5.55
CA PHE A 43 -9.84 15.89 -6.96
C PHE A 43 -11.12 16.72 -7.11
N VAL A 44 -11.08 17.77 -7.93
CA VAL A 44 -12.24 18.62 -8.29
C VAL A 44 -13.36 17.80 -8.94
N GLU A 45 -13.01 16.82 -9.79
CA GLU A 45 -13.98 15.87 -10.33
C GLU A 45 -14.25 14.74 -9.34
N HIS A 46 -15.28 14.91 -8.52
CA HIS A 46 -15.71 13.88 -7.59
C HIS A 46 -16.44 12.75 -8.33
N THR A 47 -15.96 11.52 -8.14
CA THR A 47 -16.76 10.32 -8.46
C THR A 47 -17.52 9.88 -7.21
N ASN A 48 -18.68 9.23 -7.38
CA ASN A 48 -19.37 8.57 -6.26
C ASN A 48 -18.37 7.66 -5.51
N GLN A 49 -18.30 7.77 -4.17
CA GLN A 49 -17.36 7.05 -3.31
C GLN A 49 -17.42 5.52 -3.50
N SER A 50 -18.55 4.99 -3.99
CA SER A 50 -18.69 3.58 -4.38
C SER A 50 -17.70 3.15 -5.47
N ASN A 51 -17.26 4.06 -6.35
CA ASN A 51 -16.34 3.76 -7.45
C ASN A 51 -14.90 3.50 -6.96
N PRO A 52 -14.25 4.36 -6.15
CA PRO A 52 -12.96 4.04 -5.52
C PRO A 52 -13.01 2.74 -4.70
N ASN A 53 -14.07 2.55 -3.90
CA ASN A 53 -14.22 1.32 -3.11
C ASN A 53 -14.31 0.07 -3.99
N ARG A 54 -15.09 0.13 -5.08
CA ARG A 54 -15.18 -0.97 -6.05
C ARG A 54 -13.84 -1.22 -6.75
N PHE A 55 -13.11 -0.16 -7.10
CA PHE A 55 -11.79 -0.29 -7.70
C PHE A 55 -10.82 -1.00 -6.75
N LEU A 56 -10.68 -0.54 -5.50
CA LEU A 56 -9.77 -1.13 -4.52
C LEU A 56 -10.08 -2.60 -4.21
N ARG A 57 -11.35 -3.00 -4.24
CA ARG A 57 -11.75 -4.39 -4.04
C ARG A 57 -11.37 -5.33 -5.20
N ASN A 58 -11.20 -4.79 -6.41
CA ASN A 58 -10.98 -5.57 -7.63
C ASN A 58 -9.64 -5.24 -8.30
N ILE A 59 -8.74 -4.57 -7.58
CA ILE A 59 -7.44 -4.19 -8.11
C ILE A 59 -6.58 -5.46 -8.28
N PRO A 60 -5.84 -5.64 -9.39
CA PRO A 60 -5.00 -6.82 -9.62
C PRO A 60 -3.72 -6.75 -8.79
N VAL A 61 -3.83 -6.96 -7.47
CA VAL A 61 -2.74 -6.79 -6.49
C VAL A 61 -1.50 -7.60 -6.88
N LEU A 62 -1.67 -8.86 -7.29
CA LEU A 62 -0.54 -9.73 -7.64
C LEU A 62 0.22 -9.25 -8.88
N ASP A 63 -0.49 -8.74 -9.90
CA ASP A 63 0.17 -8.25 -11.11
C ASP A 63 0.87 -6.91 -10.86
N ILE A 64 0.31 -6.05 -10.01
CA ILE A 64 0.97 -4.82 -9.54
C ILE A 64 2.24 -5.18 -8.76
N PHE A 65 2.18 -6.17 -7.88
CA PHE A 65 3.33 -6.65 -7.13
C PHE A 65 4.44 -7.14 -8.06
N ARG A 66 4.13 -8.05 -8.99
CA ARG A 66 5.08 -8.56 -9.99
C ARG A 66 5.71 -7.43 -10.80
N LYS A 67 4.90 -6.50 -11.31
CA LYS A 67 5.39 -5.35 -12.04
C LYS A 67 6.30 -4.45 -11.21
N SER A 68 6.01 -4.30 -9.91
CA SER A 68 6.85 -3.54 -8.99
C SER A 68 8.21 -4.21 -8.80
N VAL A 69 8.24 -5.54 -8.63
CA VAL A 69 9.49 -6.32 -8.58
C VAL A 69 10.30 -6.17 -9.87
N ASP A 70 9.65 -6.27 -11.04
CA ASP A 70 10.32 -6.09 -12.33
C ASP A 70 10.97 -4.70 -12.47
N LEU A 71 10.30 -3.66 -12.00
CA LEU A 71 10.85 -2.30 -12.00
C LEU A 71 12.02 -2.17 -11.03
N ILE A 72 11.93 -2.74 -9.83
CA ILE A 72 13.03 -2.74 -8.86
C ILE A 72 14.25 -3.45 -9.43
N ASN A 73 14.09 -4.65 -10.00
CA ASN A 73 15.19 -5.41 -10.61
C ASN A 73 15.85 -4.68 -11.80
N ARG A 74 15.09 -3.81 -12.50
CA ARG A 74 15.61 -3.00 -13.60
C ARG A 74 16.46 -1.83 -13.13
N TYR A 75 16.11 -1.21 -12.00
CA TYR A 75 16.70 0.05 -11.53
C TYR A 75 17.60 -0.10 -10.31
N SER A 76 17.58 -1.23 -9.61
CA SER A 76 18.36 -1.48 -8.39
C SER A 76 19.38 -2.58 -8.62
N SER A 77 20.67 -2.23 -8.50
CA SER A 77 21.77 -3.18 -8.46
C SER A 77 22.09 -3.57 -7.01
N ASP A 78 22.19 -4.87 -6.74
CA ASP A 78 22.52 -5.44 -5.43
C ASP A 78 21.61 -5.00 -4.26
N PRO A 79 20.28 -5.16 -4.40
CA PRO A 79 19.35 -4.79 -3.34
C PRO A 79 19.40 -5.75 -2.13
N VAL A 80 19.21 -5.20 -0.93
CA VAL A 80 19.00 -5.96 0.30
C VAL A 80 17.51 -6.12 0.56
N LEU A 81 17.05 -7.36 0.78
CA LEU A 81 15.71 -7.64 1.28
C LEU A 81 15.69 -7.54 2.81
N VAL A 82 14.90 -6.61 3.32
CA VAL A 82 14.64 -6.41 4.74
C VAL A 82 13.28 -7.00 5.08
N LEU A 83 13.25 -7.84 6.11
CA LEU A 83 12.04 -8.40 6.69
C LEU A 83 11.95 -7.95 8.14
N ASP A 84 10.80 -7.41 8.52
CA ASP A 84 10.56 -6.94 9.89
C ASP A 84 9.09 -7.13 10.24
N ASP A 85 8.80 -7.42 11.51
CA ASP A 85 7.43 -7.40 11.99
C ASP A 85 7.13 -6.16 12.83
N THR A 86 5.96 -5.57 12.59
CA THR A 86 5.54 -4.35 13.28
C THR A 86 4.18 -4.55 13.89
N ILE A 87 4.02 -4.11 15.14
CA ILE A 87 2.73 -4.08 15.82
C ILE A 87 2.17 -2.68 15.66
N LEU A 88 0.95 -2.58 15.13
CA LEU A 88 0.19 -1.33 15.07
C LEU A 88 -0.86 -1.34 16.18
N PRO A 89 -0.63 -0.63 17.31
CA PRO A 89 -1.56 -0.62 18.43
C PRO A 89 -2.91 -0.03 18.02
N ARG A 90 -3.98 -0.58 18.57
CA ARG A 90 -5.36 -0.15 18.31
C ARG A 90 -6.10 0.06 19.62
N SER A 91 -7.05 1.01 19.61
CA SER A 91 -7.88 1.35 20.77
C SER A 91 -9.39 1.17 20.52
N GLY A 92 -9.79 0.70 19.34
CA GLY A 92 -11.21 0.48 18.98
C GLY A 92 -11.72 -0.91 19.38
N LYS A 93 -13.03 -1.02 19.68
CA LYS A 93 -13.65 -2.26 20.20
C LYS A 93 -13.80 -3.37 19.16
N HIS A 94 -14.06 -3.03 17.90
CA HIS A 94 -14.30 -4.00 16.82
C HIS A 94 -13.48 -3.58 15.61
N ILE A 95 -12.24 -4.04 15.57
CA ILE A 95 -11.34 -3.79 14.45
C ILE A 95 -11.00 -5.16 13.88
N GLU A 96 -11.50 -5.44 12.68
CA GLU A 96 -11.20 -6.66 11.94
C GLU A 96 -9.69 -6.84 11.82
N GLY A 97 -9.18 -8.03 12.17
CA GLY A 97 -7.75 -8.33 12.15
C GLY A 97 -6.94 -7.80 13.33
N ALA A 98 -7.57 -7.10 14.30
CA ALA A 98 -6.90 -6.75 15.55
C ALA A 98 -7.11 -7.84 16.62
N GLY A 99 -6.07 -8.10 17.40
CA GLY A 99 -6.06 -9.06 18.50
C GLY A 99 -5.03 -8.70 19.57
N TRP A 100 -4.92 -9.52 20.60
CA TRP A 100 -3.85 -9.40 21.59
C TRP A 100 -2.58 -10.06 21.06
N VAL A 101 -1.52 -9.27 20.93
CA VAL A 101 -0.20 -9.71 20.47
C VAL A 101 0.81 -9.40 21.55
N PHE A 102 1.75 -10.30 21.83
CA PHE A 102 2.82 -10.04 22.78
C PHE A 102 3.89 -9.15 22.14
N ASP A 103 4.08 -7.95 22.68
CA ASP A 103 5.12 -7.02 22.24
C ASP A 103 6.38 -7.26 23.07
N HIS A 104 7.40 -7.84 22.44
CA HIS A 104 8.69 -8.12 23.08
C HIS A 104 9.47 -6.86 23.43
N THR A 105 9.20 -5.72 22.76
CA THR A 105 9.87 -4.44 23.03
C THR A 105 9.30 -3.77 24.28
N GLU A 106 8.00 -3.91 24.51
CA GLU A 106 7.32 -3.39 25.72
C GLU A 106 7.24 -4.39 26.87
N GLY A 107 7.55 -5.67 26.61
CA GLY A 107 7.47 -6.75 27.59
C GLY A 107 6.05 -7.08 28.04
N ARG A 108 5.03 -6.75 27.22
CA ARG A 108 3.61 -6.94 27.56
C ARG A 108 2.77 -7.19 26.32
N SER A 109 1.56 -7.73 26.52
CA SER A 109 0.59 -7.84 25.44
C SER A 109 -0.02 -6.47 25.09
N VAL A 110 -0.13 -6.19 23.80
CA VAL A 110 -0.73 -4.99 23.22
C VAL A 110 -1.89 -5.44 22.33
N TYR A 111 -3.02 -4.73 22.42
CA TYR A 111 -4.12 -4.94 21.50
C TYR A 111 -3.85 -4.18 20.20
N GLY A 112 -3.76 -4.89 19.09
CA GLY A 112 -3.31 -4.30 17.84
C GLY A 112 -3.31 -5.29 16.67
N MET A 113 -2.74 -4.84 15.56
CA MET A 113 -2.51 -5.65 14.36
C MET A 113 -1.02 -5.90 14.22
N GLN A 114 -0.59 -7.15 14.11
CA GLN A 114 0.79 -7.48 13.80
C GLN A 114 0.94 -7.69 12.31
N TYR A 115 1.88 -6.98 11.69
CA TYR A 115 2.19 -7.11 10.28
C TYR A 115 3.58 -7.68 10.09
N ALA A 116 3.75 -8.56 9.10
CA ALA A 116 5.05 -8.85 8.52
C ALA A 116 5.27 -7.90 7.32
N THR A 117 6.35 -7.16 7.36
CA THR A 117 6.76 -6.24 6.29
C THR A 117 7.92 -6.81 5.51
N ALA A 118 7.90 -6.61 4.20
CA ALA A 118 9.02 -6.86 3.32
C ALA A 118 9.34 -5.58 2.57
N ILE A 119 10.61 -5.17 2.61
CA ILE A 119 11.10 -3.95 1.99
C ILE A 119 12.40 -4.27 1.25
N ILE A 120 12.57 -3.70 0.06
CA ILE A 120 13.83 -3.74 -0.67
C ILE A 120 14.60 -2.44 -0.41
N SER A 121 15.83 -2.53 0.09
CA SER A 121 16.76 -1.41 0.22
C SER A 121 17.80 -1.50 -0.89
N GLY A 122 17.73 -0.60 -1.87
CA GLY A 122 18.79 -0.38 -2.85
C GLY A 122 19.74 0.74 -2.43
N ASN A 123 20.78 1.00 -3.23
CA ASN A 123 21.79 2.01 -2.94
C ASN A 123 21.23 3.44 -2.80
N GLU A 124 20.19 3.79 -3.57
CA GLU A 124 19.61 5.13 -3.59
C GLU A 124 18.17 5.19 -3.07
N TRP A 125 17.47 4.06 -3.05
CA TRP A 125 16.02 4.01 -2.89
C TRP A 125 15.58 2.84 -2.02
N ILE A 126 14.51 3.06 -1.26
CA ILE A 126 13.83 2.03 -0.46
C ILE A 126 12.46 1.78 -1.10
N PHE A 127 12.16 0.53 -1.39
CA PHE A 127 10.92 0.11 -2.06
C PHE A 127 10.09 -0.79 -1.14
N PRO A 128 8.88 -0.37 -0.73
CA PRO A 128 7.98 -1.26 -0.01
C PRO A 128 7.53 -2.38 -0.94
N LEU A 129 7.71 -3.63 -0.51
CA LEU A 129 7.44 -4.81 -1.33
C LEU A 129 6.14 -5.50 -0.92
N ASN A 130 5.99 -5.83 0.36
CA ASN A 130 4.75 -6.43 0.87
C ASN A 130 4.46 -6.03 2.33
N LEU A 131 3.19 -6.11 2.69
CA LEU A 131 2.68 -5.93 4.04
C LEU A 131 1.56 -6.94 4.27
N ASP A 132 1.86 -7.99 5.04
CA ASP A 132 0.90 -9.05 5.35
C ASP A 132 0.47 -8.95 6.81
N LEU A 133 -0.85 -8.94 7.04
CA LEU A 133 -1.40 -9.04 8.40
C LEU A 133 -1.22 -10.47 8.90
N LYS A 134 -0.55 -10.64 10.04
CA LYS A 134 -0.54 -11.92 10.76
C LYS A 134 -1.88 -12.06 11.49
N THR A 135 -2.74 -12.93 10.96
CA THR A 135 -4.01 -13.33 11.58
C THR A 135 -3.86 -14.66 12.31
#